data_AF-A0A1W1CDR0-F1
#
_entry.id   AF-A0A1W1CDR0-F1
#
_cell.length_a   1.000
_cell.length_b   1.000
_cell.length_c   1.000
_cell.angle_alpha   90.00
_cell.angle_beta   90.00
_cell.angle_gamma   90.00
#
_symmetry.space_group_name_H-M   'P 1'
#
loop_
_entity.id
_entity.type
_entity.pdbx_description
1 polymer ?
#
loop_
_entity_poly.entity_id
_entity_poly.type
_entity_poly.pdbx_seq_one_letter_code
_entity_poly.pdbx_strand_id
1 'polypeptide(L)'
;MFFIAQKCPNCKIKGSRVQKDTMMHHVKDISRISRANYFYCPTPECDTIYYGDGEIFTEQMINKEIGFKKNSSPQSAICFCYNYLKTELYEPSVVKKINIRIENYGSRCDLRSPSGECCLKYIKKIQKENGSS
;
A
#
# COMPACT_ATOMS: atom_id res chain seq x y z
N MET A 1 -17.77 -5.00 23.42
CA MET A 1 -16.46 -4.52 22.93
C MET A 1 -16.33 -4.89 21.46
N PHE A 2 -16.98 -4.11 20.58
CA PHE A 2 -17.10 -4.45 19.16
C PHE A 2 -15.92 -3.85 18.38
N PHE A 3 -14.96 -4.70 18.00
CA PHE A 3 -13.94 -4.37 17.00
C PHE A 3 -14.61 -4.28 15.62
N ILE A 4 -15.27 -3.15 15.34
CA ILE A 4 -15.68 -2.84 13.97
C ILE A 4 -14.38 -2.58 13.22
N ALA A 5 -14.07 -3.46 12.26
CA ALA A 5 -13.07 -3.16 11.25
C ALA A 5 -13.51 -1.85 10.58
N GLN A 6 -12.88 -0.74 10.96
CA GLN A 6 -13.34 0.58 10.51
C GLN A 6 -13.29 0.56 8.99
N LYS A 7 -14.43 0.80 8.34
CA LYS A 7 -14.49 1.05 6.90
C LYS A 7 -13.83 2.41 6.65
N CYS A 8 -13.13 2.55 5.53
CA CYS A 8 -12.57 3.84 5.14
C CYS A 8 -13.69 4.90 5.14
N PRO A 9 -13.51 6.05 5.81
CA PRO A 9 -14.55 7.07 5.90
C PRO A 9 -14.95 7.63 4.54
N ASN A 10 -14.04 7.59 3.55
CA ASN A 10 -14.27 8.16 2.22
C ASN A 10 -14.93 7.16 1.26
N CYS A 11 -14.41 5.94 1.12
CA CYS A 11 -14.94 4.96 0.15
C CYS A 11 -15.80 3.84 0.77
N LYS A 12 -15.93 3.79 2.10
CA LYS A 12 -16.67 2.78 2.86
C LYS A 12 -16.20 1.33 2.66
N ILE A 13 -15.06 1.11 2.02
CA ILE A 13 -14.42 -0.20 1.89
C ILE A 13 -13.62 -0.53 3.14
N LYS A 14 -13.67 -1.79 3.57
CA LYS A 14 -12.89 -2.30 4.70
C LYS A 14 -11.40 -2.25 4.37
N GLY A 15 -10.62 -1.61 5.23
CA GLY A 15 -9.16 -1.60 5.18
C GLY A 15 -8.53 -2.71 6.02
N SER A 16 -7.21 -2.84 5.89
CA SER A 16 -6.38 -3.73 6.71
C SER A 16 -5.69 -2.95 7.82
N ARG A 17 -5.60 -3.51 9.03
CA ARG A 17 -4.84 -2.87 10.11
C ARG A 17 -3.37 -2.76 9.71
N VAL A 18 -2.76 -1.62 9.99
CA VAL A 18 -1.34 -1.35 9.69
C VAL A 18 -0.58 -1.08 10.99
N GLN A 19 0.72 -1.42 11.02
CA GLN A 19 1.56 -1.12 12.17
C GLN A 19 1.92 0.38 12.18
N LYS A 20 2.14 0.93 13.37
CA LYS A 20 2.52 2.34 13.53
C LYS A 20 3.86 2.64 12.87
N ASP A 21 4.83 1.72 12.99
CA ASP A 21 6.16 1.89 12.39
C ASP A 21 6.08 1.98 10.87
N THR A 22 5.22 1.19 10.23
CA THR A 22 4.90 1.31 8.80
C THR A 22 4.41 2.72 8.49
N MET A 23 3.45 3.25 9.23
CA MET A 23 2.94 4.60 9.00
C MET A 23 3.99 5.68 9.18
N MET A 24 4.80 5.59 10.24
CA MET A 24 5.90 6.54 10.48
C MET A 24 6.93 6.52 9.35
N HIS A 25 7.06 5.39 8.64
CA HIS A 25 7.93 5.28 7.48
C HIS A 25 7.36 5.94 6.21
N HIS A 26 6.04 6.19 6.14
CA HIS A 26 5.37 6.71 4.94
C HIS A 26 4.82 8.13 5.11
N VAL A 27 4.28 8.47 6.27
CA VAL A 27 3.61 9.74 6.52
C VAL A 27 4.65 10.86 6.65
N LYS A 28 4.43 11.98 5.94
CA LYS A 28 5.31 13.15 5.95
C LYS A 28 5.36 13.85 7.32
N ASP A 29 4.21 13.99 7.96
CA ASP A 29 4.09 14.60 9.30
C ASP A 29 3.70 13.53 10.34
N ILE A 30 4.71 12.94 10.96
CA ILE A 30 4.54 11.87 11.94
C ILE A 30 3.89 12.34 13.25
N SER A 31 3.86 13.66 13.52
CA SER A 31 3.26 14.22 14.75
C SER A 31 1.74 13.96 14.80
N ARG A 32 1.12 13.77 13.63
CA ARG A 32 -0.30 13.43 13.48
C ARG A 32 -0.63 11.97 13.80
N ILE A 33 0.37 11.12 14.01
CA ILE A 33 0.16 9.69 14.28
C ILE A 33 0.01 9.47 15.80
N SER A 34 -1.24 9.24 16.24
CA SER A 34 -1.58 8.98 17.64
C SER A 34 -1.22 7.55 18.08
N ARG A 35 -1.63 7.16 19.29
CA ARG A 35 -1.46 5.77 19.81
C ARG A 35 -2.59 4.82 19.37
N ALA A 36 -3.54 5.31 18.59
CA ALA A 36 -4.68 4.52 18.15
C ALA A 36 -4.34 3.49 17.06
N ASN A 37 -5.35 2.68 16.72
CA ASN A 37 -5.26 1.73 15.62
C ASN A 37 -5.58 2.42 14.30
N TYR A 38 -4.69 2.22 13.33
CA TYR A 38 -4.86 2.72 11.98
C TYR A 38 -5.02 1.58 10.96
N PHE A 39 -5.61 1.93 9.83
CA PHE A 39 -5.95 1.01 8.76
C PHE A 39 -5.49 1.58 7.41
N TYR A 40 -5.00 0.71 6.53
CA TYR A 40 -4.70 1.02 5.14
C TYR A 40 -5.95 0.83 4.26
N CYS A 41 -6.24 1.81 3.39
CA CYS A 41 -7.33 1.73 2.42
C CYS A 41 -6.84 1.12 1.08
N PRO A 42 -7.33 -0.07 0.69
CA PRO A 42 -6.84 -0.77 -0.50
C PRO A 42 -7.49 -0.30 -1.81
N THR A 43 -8.45 0.62 -1.76
CA THR A 43 -9.25 1.04 -2.92
C THR A 43 -8.44 1.93 -3.85
N PRO A 44 -8.25 1.56 -5.15
CA PRO A 44 -7.49 2.36 -6.12
C PRO A 44 -8.08 3.76 -6.37
N GLU A 45 -9.40 3.88 -6.40
CA GLU A 45 -10.12 5.14 -6.67
C GLU A 45 -10.18 6.08 -5.46
N CYS A 46 -9.75 5.63 -4.28
CA CYS A 46 -9.84 6.39 -3.05
C CYS A 46 -8.47 7.00 -2.71
N ASP A 47 -8.40 8.33 -2.61
CA ASP A 47 -7.18 9.07 -2.25
C ASP A 47 -6.71 8.78 -0.80
N THR A 48 -7.57 8.21 0.05
CA THR A 48 -7.17 7.78 1.39
C THR A 48 -6.12 6.66 1.32
N ILE A 49 -5.01 6.84 2.05
CA ILE A 49 -3.99 5.83 2.31
C ILE A 49 -4.23 5.19 3.67
N TYR A 50 -4.22 6.02 4.73
CA TYR A 50 -4.44 5.58 6.10
C TYR A 50 -5.62 6.29 6.72
N TYR A 51 -6.29 5.62 7.65
CA TYR A 51 -7.34 6.21 8.46
C TYR A 51 -7.42 5.53 9.82
N GLY A 52 -7.87 6.26 10.82
CA GLY A 52 -8.05 5.77 12.18
C GLY A 52 -8.14 6.94 13.15
N ASP A 53 -8.90 6.77 14.23
CA ASP A 53 -8.99 7.78 15.30
C ASP A 53 -9.48 9.17 14.82
N GLY A 54 -10.36 9.19 13.81
CA GLY A 54 -10.82 10.43 13.17
C GLY A 54 -9.81 11.06 12.19
N GLU A 55 -8.55 10.62 12.19
CA GLU A 55 -7.53 11.07 11.26
C GLU A 55 -7.62 10.35 9.91
N ILE A 56 -7.28 11.08 8.86
CA ILE A 56 -7.18 10.60 7.48
C ILE A 56 -5.85 11.10 6.90
N PHE A 57 -5.10 10.18 6.30
CA PHE A 57 -3.88 10.45 5.55
C PHE A 57 -4.11 10.11 4.09
N THR A 58 -3.92 11.09 3.20
CA THR A 58 -4.13 10.96 1.76
C THR A 58 -2.82 10.74 0.99
N GLU A 59 -2.88 10.53 -0.32
CA GLU A 59 -1.69 10.32 -1.17
C GLU A 59 -0.71 11.51 -1.08
N GLN A 60 -1.23 12.73 -0.92
CA GLN A 60 -0.39 13.93 -0.78
C GLN A 60 0.36 13.99 0.55
N MET A 61 -0.09 13.24 1.57
CA MET A 61 0.47 13.25 2.92
C MET A 61 1.52 12.16 3.14
N ILE A 62 1.79 11.31 2.14
CA ILE A 62 2.83 10.28 2.19
C ILE A 62 4.05 10.65 1.34
N ASN A 63 5.22 10.15 1.72
CA ASN A 63 6.51 10.52 1.14
C ASN A 63 6.79 9.90 -0.24
N LYS A 64 6.05 8.85 -0.62
CA LYS A 64 6.23 8.17 -1.90
C LYS A 64 4.89 7.71 -2.45
N GLU A 65 4.61 8.05 -3.71
CA GLU A 65 3.37 7.68 -4.38
C GLU A 65 3.20 6.17 -4.53
N ILE A 66 1.95 5.71 -4.44
CA ILE A 66 1.57 4.30 -4.51
C ILE A 66 1.04 3.97 -5.90
N GLY A 67 1.76 3.11 -6.63
CA GLY A 67 1.41 2.72 -8.01
C GLY A 67 0.07 2.01 -8.16
N PHE A 68 -0.53 1.52 -7.06
CA PHE A 68 -1.84 0.88 -7.06
C PHE A 68 -3.02 1.84 -6.97
N LYS A 69 -2.77 3.14 -6.77
CA LYS A 69 -3.81 4.16 -6.83
C LYS A 69 -4.11 4.53 -8.27
N LYS A 70 -5.38 4.83 -8.58
CA LYS A 70 -5.85 5.04 -9.95
C LYS A 70 -5.11 6.21 -10.60
N ASN A 71 -5.02 7.33 -9.90
CA ASN A 71 -4.47 8.59 -10.40
C ASN A 71 -2.97 8.76 -10.14
N SER A 72 -2.27 7.73 -9.64
CA SER A 72 -0.84 7.81 -9.39
C SER A 72 -0.02 7.80 -10.68
N SER A 73 1.12 8.49 -10.65
CA SER A 73 2.06 8.61 -11.77
C SER A 73 2.54 7.25 -12.29
N PRO A 74 2.94 7.14 -13.57
CA PRO A 74 3.67 5.98 -14.07
C PRO A 74 4.94 5.64 -13.25
N GLN A 75 5.56 6.65 -12.61
CA GLN A 75 6.74 6.47 -11.76
C GLN A 75 6.42 6.15 -10.29
N SER A 76 5.15 5.98 -9.92
CA SER A 76 4.80 5.59 -8.55
C SER A 76 5.18 4.15 -8.26
N ALA A 77 5.55 3.85 -7.02
CA ALA A 77 6.09 2.53 -6.66
C ALA A 77 4.99 1.48 -6.49
N ILE A 78 5.18 0.31 -7.10
CA ILE A 78 4.40 -0.91 -6.86
C ILE A 78 5.14 -1.89 -5.94
N CYS A 79 6.48 -1.81 -5.85
CA CYS A 79 7.28 -2.52 -4.84
C CYS A 79 8.20 -1.55 -4.11
N PHE A 80 7.95 -1.34 -2.82
CA PHE A 80 8.72 -0.39 -2.01
C PHE A 80 10.06 -0.95 -1.50
N CYS A 81 10.20 -2.28 -1.46
CA CYS A 81 11.47 -2.94 -1.11
C CYS A 81 12.51 -2.78 -2.23
N TYR A 82 12.07 -2.90 -3.49
CA TYR A 82 12.95 -3.02 -4.65
C TYR A 82 12.73 -1.97 -5.73
N ASN A 83 11.94 -0.94 -5.42
CA ASN A 83 11.67 0.21 -6.30
C ASN A 83 11.09 -0.14 -7.67
N TYR A 84 10.31 -1.22 -7.78
CA TYR A 84 9.51 -1.46 -8.98
C TYR A 84 8.43 -0.40 -9.11
N LEU A 85 8.23 0.08 -10.34
CA LEU A 85 7.34 1.18 -10.70
C LEU A 85 6.07 0.67 -11.37
N LYS A 86 5.04 1.52 -11.41
CA LYS A 86 3.75 1.23 -12.04
C LYS A 86 3.88 0.86 -13.52
N THR A 87 4.83 1.44 -14.24
CA THR A 87 5.15 1.07 -15.63
C THR A 87 5.55 -0.40 -15.80
N GLU A 88 6.13 -1.02 -14.77
CA GLU A 88 6.59 -2.41 -14.80
C GLU A 88 5.50 -3.41 -14.36
N LEU A 89 4.32 -2.92 -13.98
CA LEU A 89 3.25 -3.73 -13.39
C LEU A 89 2.81 -4.89 -14.28
N TYR A 90 2.82 -4.69 -15.60
CA TYR A 90 2.38 -5.69 -16.58
C TYR A 90 3.54 -6.41 -17.25
N GLU A 91 4.78 -6.20 -16.82
CA GLU A 91 5.88 -7.04 -17.29
C GLU A 91 5.67 -8.49 -16.83
N PRO A 92 5.63 -9.48 -17.74
CA PRO A 92 5.44 -10.88 -17.35
C PRO A 92 6.49 -11.39 -16.36
N SER A 93 7.67 -10.78 -16.37
CA SER A 93 8.80 -11.16 -15.52
C SER A 93 8.81 -10.48 -14.15
N VAL A 94 7.98 -9.45 -13.88
CA VAL A 94 8.09 -8.63 -12.65
C VAL A 94 7.95 -9.46 -11.39
N VAL A 95 6.97 -10.37 -11.35
CA VAL A 95 6.74 -11.28 -10.22
C VAL A 95 7.95 -12.17 -9.98
N LYS A 96 8.53 -12.73 -11.05
CA LYS A 96 9.75 -13.56 -10.98
C LYS A 96 10.94 -12.75 -10.48
N LYS A 97 11.17 -11.55 -11.03
CA LYS A 97 12.27 -10.66 -10.63
C LYS A 97 12.16 -10.23 -9.15
N ILE A 98 10.94 -10.01 -8.64
CA ILE A 98 10.71 -9.69 -7.22
C ILE A 98 10.98 -10.92 -6.35
N ASN A 99 10.47 -12.11 -6.71
CA ASN A 99 10.73 -13.35 -5.96
C ASN A 99 12.23 -13.62 -5.81
N ILE A 100 13.00 -13.55 -6.90
CA ILE A 100 14.46 -13.74 -6.89
C ILE A 100 15.12 -12.79 -5.88
N ARG A 101 14.72 -11.52 -5.83
CA ARG A 101 15.29 -10.58 -4.86
C ARG A 101 14.88 -10.90 -3.42
N ILE A 102 13.63 -11.30 -3.20
CA ILE A 102 13.16 -11.74 -1.87
C ILE A 102 13.98 -12.94 -1.39
N GLU A 103 14.23 -13.92 -2.25
CA GLU A 103 15.01 -15.12 -1.93
C GLU A 103 16.48 -14.78 -1.61
N ASN A 104 17.09 -13.86 -2.36
CA ASN A 104 18.50 -13.52 -2.19
C ASN A 104 18.79 -12.47 -1.11
N TYR A 105 17.88 -11.53 -0.87
CA TYR A 105 18.12 -10.35 -0.03
C TYR A 105 17.06 -10.12 1.06
N GLY A 106 16.05 -11.00 1.15
CA GLY A 106 14.94 -10.88 2.10
C GLY A 106 13.91 -9.83 1.70
N SER A 107 13.05 -9.40 2.61
CA SER A 107 12.16 -8.25 2.38
C SER A 107 11.76 -7.60 3.68
N ARG A 108 11.44 -6.31 3.63
CA ARG A 108 10.87 -5.56 4.76
C ARG A 108 9.50 -4.99 4.42
N CYS A 109 8.61 -5.85 3.91
CA CYS A 109 7.27 -5.43 3.50
C CYS A 109 6.43 -4.92 4.68
N ASP A 110 6.68 -5.45 5.87
CA ASP A 110 6.15 -5.00 7.16
C ASP A 110 6.34 -3.50 7.39
N LEU A 111 7.49 -2.95 6.96
CA LEU A 111 7.84 -1.54 7.16
C LEU A 111 7.71 -0.72 5.88
N ARG A 112 8.26 -1.23 4.77
CA ARG A 112 8.40 -0.49 3.50
C ARG A 112 7.12 -0.49 2.67
N SER A 113 6.24 -1.48 2.80
CA SER A 113 4.98 -1.47 2.05
C SER A 113 3.96 -0.60 2.79
N PRO A 114 3.28 0.35 2.13
CA PRO A 114 2.24 1.13 2.79
C PRO A 114 1.14 0.29 3.42
N SER A 115 0.81 -0.86 2.83
CA SER A 115 -0.19 -1.78 3.40
C SER A 115 0.33 -2.67 4.52
N GLY A 116 1.65 -2.69 4.77
CA GLY A 116 2.32 -3.68 5.60
C GLY A 116 2.38 -5.08 4.98
N GLU A 117 1.90 -5.26 3.74
CA GLU A 117 1.85 -6.55 3.05
C GLU A 117 2.76 -6.56 1.81
N CYS A 118 3.20 -7.75 1.40
CA CYS A 118 4.05 -7.90 0.21
C CYS A 118 3.33 -7.44 -1.07
N CYS A 119 4.02 -6.62 -1.87
CA CYS A 119 3.56 -6.11 -3.17
C CYS A 119 3.07 -7.21 -4.12
N LEU A 120 3.65 -8.41 -4.05
CA LEU A 120 3.27 -9.55 -4.90
C LEU A 120 1.80 -9.91 -4.78
N LYS A 121 1.18 -9.71 -3.60
CA LYS A 121 -0.26 -9.92 -3.41
C LYS A 121 -1.09 -9.05 -4.35
N TYR A 122 -0.75 -7.76 -4.43
CA TYR A 122 -1.46 -6.78 -5.26
C TYR A 122 -1.12 -6.94 -6.75
N ILE A 123 0.16 -7.11 -7.08
CA ILE A 123 0.62 -7.31 -8.47
C ILE A 123 -0.07 -8.54 -9.09
N LYS A 124 -0.04 -9.70 -8.41
CA LYS A 124 -0.67 -10.93 -8.91
C LYS A 124 -2.19 -10.78 -9.07
N LYS A 125 -2.84 -10.10 -8.12
CA LYS A 125 -4.29 -9.83 -8.20
C LYS A 125 -4.62 -9.03 -9.45
N ILE A 126 -3.94 -7.90 -9.66
CA ILE A 126 -4.18 -7.02 -10.81
C ILE A 126 -3.87 -7.71 -12.14
N GLN A 127 -2.74 -8.44 -12.22
CA GLN A 127 -2.38 -9.18 -13.43
C GLN A 127 -3.42 -10.27 -13.77
N LYS A 128 -3.97 -10.97 -12.76
CA LYS A 128 -5.04 -11.97 -12.97
C LYS A 128 -6.34 -11.33 -13.48
N GLU A 129 -6.73 -10.19 -12.92
CA GLU A 129 -7.93 -9.46 -13.34
C GLU A 129 -7.81 -8.92 -14.77
N ASN A 130 -6.59 -8.60 -15.24
CA ASN A 130 -6.33 -8.17 -16.62
C ASN A 130 -6.09 -9.34 -17.60
N GLY A 131 -5.69 -10.51 -17.11
CA GLY A 131 -5.42 -11.71 -17.92
C GLY A 131 -6.62 -12.62 -18.15
N SER A 132 -7.84 -12.13 -17.86
CA SER A 132 -9.10 -12.84 -18.13
C SER A 132 -9.71 -12.37 -19.47
N SER A 133 -8.90 -12.42 -20.54
CA SER A 133 -9.32 -12.43 -21.94
C SER A 133 -8.97 -13.78 -22.55
#